data_AF-A0A946CXF4-F1
#
_entry.id   AF-A0A946CXF4-F1
#
_cell.length_a   1.000
_cell.length_b   1.000
_cell.length_c   1.000
_cell.angle_alpha   90.00
_cell.angle_beta   90.00
_cell.angle_gamma   90.00
#
_symmetry.space_group_name_H-M   'P 1'
#
loop_
_entity.id
_entity.type
_entity.pdbx_description
1 polymer ?
#
loop_
_entity_poly.entity_id
_entity_poly.type
_entity_poly.pdbx_seq_one_letter_code
_entity_poly.pdbx_strand_id
1 'polypeptide(L)' 'MRAAIYKGTALRIRPIMITVLSVIIGMLPILWGSGTGSEVMQRIAAPMIGGMISTTILGLLVLPTLYYLWKGRALRHLP' A
#
# COMPACT_ATOMS: atom_id res chain seq x y z
N MET A 1 23.35 15.01 -0.37
CA MET A 1 22.00 15.02 0.25
C MET A 1 20.92 14.38 -0.61
N ARG A 2 20.69 14.78 -1.88
CA ARG A 2 19.64 14.20 -2.74
C ARG A 2 19.73 12.67 -2.91
N ALA A 3 20.93 12.11 -3.01
CA ALA A 3 21.15 10.66 -3.10
C ALA A 3 20.68 9.87 -1.86
N ALA A 4 20.80 10.44 -0.65
CA ALA A 4 20.36 9.79 0.58
C ALA A 4 18.83 9.73 0.69
N ILE A 5 18.15 10.79 0.24
CA ILE A 5 16.69 10.83 0.15
C ILE A 5 16.21 9.80 -0.88
N TYR A 6 16.82 9.76 -2.07
CA TYR A 6 16.45 8.79 -3.10
C TYR A 6 16.65 7.35 -2.63
N LYS A 7 17.77 7.07 -1.94
CA LYS A 7 18.07 5.76 -1.36
C LYS A 7 17.08 5.40 -0.24
N GLY A 8 16.76 6.33 0.66
CA GLY A 8 15.78 6.13 1.74
C GLY A 8 14.35 5.91 1.25
N THR A 9 13.94 6.67 0.23
CA THR A 9 12.63 6.53 -0.43
C THR A 9 12.53 5.22 -1.20
N ALA A 10 13.57 4.86 -1.97
CA ALA A 10 13.61 3.58 -2.69
C ALA A 10 13.57 2.37 -1.76
N LEU A 11 14.14 2.45 -0.55
CA LEU A 11 14.11 1.37 0.44
C LEU A 11 12.69 1.05 0.96
N ARG A 12 11.76 2.01 0.95
CA ARG A 12 10.35 1.77 1.35
C ARG A 12 9.46 1.46 0.16
N ILE A 13 9.63 2.17 -0.96
CA ILE A 13 8.81 1.97 -2.15
C ILE A 13 9.04 0.59 -2.76
N ARG A 14 10.28 0.07 -2.76
CA ARG A 14 10.58 -1.27 -3.29
C ARG A 14 9.72 -2.36 -2.62
N PRO A 15 9.72 -2.52 -1.29
CA PRO A 15 8.85 -3.47 -0.60
C PRO A 15 7.35 -3.31 -0.86
N ILE A 16 6.85 -2.06 -0.91
CA ILE A 16 5.42 -1.78 -1.17
C ILE A 16 5.03 -2.22 -2.58
N MET A 17 5.86 -1.91 -3.56
CA MET A 17 5.59 -2.31 -4.95
C MET A 17 5.65 -3.83 -5.12
N ILE A 18 6.60 -4.53 -4.47
CA ILE A 18 6.70 -5.99 -4.54
C ILE A 18 5.41 -6.66 -4.04
N THR A 19 4.87 -6.19 -2.91
CA THR A 19 3.66 -6.77 -2.31
C THR A 19 2.43 -6.52 -3.17
N VAL A 20 2.22 -5.29 -3.64
CA VAL A 20 1.10 -4.96 -4.54
C VAL A 20 1.18 -5.76 -5.84
N LEU A 21 2.36 -5.83 -6.47
CA LEU A 21 2.56 -6.57 -7.71
C LEU A 21 2.33 -8.07 -7.51
N SER A 22 2.84 -8.66 -6.42
CA SER A 22 2.65 -10.08 -6.12
C SER A 22 1.16 -10.44 -5.97
N VAL A 23 0.38 -9.59 -5.30
CA VAL A 23 -1.05 -9.81 -5.11
C VAL A 23 -1.82 -9.67 -6.42
N ILE A 24 -1.50 -8.65 -7.23
CA ILE A 24 -2.12 -8.49 -8.55
C ILE A 24 -1.83 -9.71 -9.42
N ILE A 25 -0.57 -10.17 -9.48
CA ILE A 25 -0.15 -11.32 -10.27
C ILE A 25 -0.83 -12.61 -9.76
N GLY A 26 -0.89 -12.81 -8.44
CA GLY A 26 -1.50 -13.98 -7.82
C GLY A 26 -3.03 -14.05 -7.98
N MET A 27 -3.72 -12.90 -8.03
CA MET A 27 -5.17 -12.85 -8.22
C MET A 27 -5.61 -12.70 -9.68
N LEU A 28 -4.70 -12.33 -10.59
CA LEU A 28 -4.96 -12.23 -12.03
C LEU A 28 -5.69 -13.46 -12.62
N PRO A 29 -5.28 -14.72 -12.34
CA PRO A 29 -5.98 -15.89 -12.87
C PRO A 29 -7.38 -16.08 -12.28
N ILE A 30 -7.62 -15.62 -11.05
CA ILE A 30 -8.93 -15.70 -10.39
C ILE A 30 -9.93 -14.78 -11.11
N LEU A 31 -9.47 -13.63 -11.61
CA LEU A 31 -10.28 -12.68 -12.36
C LEU A 31 -10.61 -13.14 -13.78
N TRP A 32 -9.78 -14.01 -14.38
CA TRP A 32 -10.04 -14.56 -15.72
C TRP A 32 -10.66 -15.95 -15.74
N GLY A 33 -10.67 -16.67 -14.62
CA GLY A 33 -11.32 -17.97 -14.54
C GLY A 33 -12.81 -17.85 -14.86
N SER A 34 -13.30 -18.59 -15.86
CA SER A 34 -14.72 -18.71 -16.17
C SER A 34 -15.14 -20.16 -15.91
N GLY A 35 -15.58 -20.43 -14.68
CA GLY A 35 -16.03 -21.75 -14.23
C GLY A 35 -17.04 -21.63 -13.08
N THR A 36 -17.71 -22.72 -12.74
CA THR A 36 -18.68 -22.78 -11.63
C THR A 36 -18.01 -22.35 -10.33
N GLY A 37 -18.54 -21.30 -9.67
CA GLY A 37 -17.98 -20.72 -8.45
C GLY A 37 -16.96 -19.58 -8.65
N SER A 38 -16.54 -19.31 -9.89
CA SER A 38 -15.66 -18.17 -10.19
C SER A 38 -16.31 -16.83 -9.84
N GLU A 39 -17.61 -16.70 -10.08
CA GLU A 39 -18.34 -15.46 -9.81
C GLU A 39 -18.27 -15.06 -8.32
N VAL A 40 -18.23 -16.04 -7.42
CA VAL A 40 -18.05 -15.80 -5.97
C VAL A 40 -16.62 -15.40 -5.66
N MET A 41 -15.63 -16.11 -6.22
CA MET A 41 -14.22 -15.79 -5.99
C MET A 41 -13.84 -14.40 -6.53
N GLN A 42 -14.36 -14.01 -7.70
CA GLN A 42 -14.14 -12.69 -8.28
C GLN A 42 -14.70 -11.57 -7.39
N ARG A 43 -15.89 -11.79 -6.79
CA ARG A 43 -16.52 -10.83 -5.85
C ARG A 43 -15.71 -10.63 -4.56
N ILE A 44 -14.85 -11.59 -4.19
CA ILE A 44 -13.94 -11.48 -3.05
C ILE A 44 -12.60 -10.85 -3.47
N ALA A 45 -12.06 -11.30 -4.60
CA ALA A 45 -10.76 -10.87 -5.11
C ALA A 45 -10.75 -9.40 -5.57
N ALA A 46 -11.79 -8.96 -6.28
CA ALA A 46 -11.88 -7.60 -6.80
C ALA A 46 -11.80 -6.51 -5.71
N PRO A 47 -12.62 -6.53 -4.64
CA PRO A 47 -12.51 -5.55 -3.56
C PRO A 47 -11.21 -5.70 -2.75
N MET A 48 -10.63 -6.90 -2.66
CA MET A 48 -9.36 -7.10 -1.96
C MET A 48 -8.19 -6.37 -2.67
N ILE A 49 -8.10 -6.47 -4.00
CA ILE A 49 -7.09 -5.74 -4.79
C ILE A 49 -7.31 -4.23 -4.66
N GLY A 50 -8.55 -3.76 -4.85
CA GLY A 50 -8.89 -2.34 -4.73
C GLY A 50 -8.62 -1.79 -3.32
N GLY A 51 -8.94 -2.57 -2.29
CA GLY A 51 -8.69 -2.24 -0.89
C GLY A 51 -7.21 -2.14 -0.60
N MET A 52 -6.40 -3.07 -1.08
CA MET A 52 -4.94 -3.05 -0.87
C MET A 52 -4.27 -1.83 -1.49
N ILE A 53 -4.67 -1.47 -2.71
CA ILE A 53 -4.17 -0.26 -3.40
C ILE A 53 -4.58 0.99 -2.61
N SER A 54 -5.87 1.07 -2.23
CA SER A 54 -6.39 2.21 -1.46
C SER A 54 -5.67 2.35 -0.12
N THR A 55 -5.50 1.26 0.61
CA THR A 55 -4.81 1.25 1.91
C THR A 55 -3.33 1.60 1.77
N THR A 56 -2.69 1.21 0.67
CA THR A 56 -1.29 1.57 0.40
C THR A 56 -1.13 3.06 0.15
N ILE A 57 -2.00 3.65 -0.67
CA ILE A 57 -2.03 5.09 -0.94
C ILE A 57 -2.33 5.85 0.35
N LEU A 58 -3.37 5.43 1.08
CA LEU A 58 -3.68 6.00 2.39
C LEU A 58 -2.51 5.84 3.33
N GLY A 59 -1.86 4.69 3.44
CA GLY A 59 -0.70 4.49 4.32
C GLY A 59 0.45 5.43 4.00
N LEU A 60 0.75 5.62 2.71
CA LEU A 60 1.78 6.55 2.24
C LEU A 60 1.45 8.02 2.50
N LEU A 61 0.17 8.41 2.57
CA LEU A 61 -0.25 9.80 2.83
C LEU A 61 -0.57 10.06 4.31
N VAL A 62 -1.28 9.13 4.94
CA VAL A 62 -1.77 9.21 6.33
C VAL A 62 -0.61 9.04 7.30
N LEU A 63 0.28 8.05 7.14
CA LEU A 63 1.40 7.86 8.06
C LEU A 63 2.33 9.09 8.17
N PRO A 64 2.79 9.74 7.08
CA PRO A 64 3.61 10.94 7.22
C PRO A 64 2.82 12.11 7.80
N THR A 65 1.54 12.23 7.48
CA THR A 65 0.68 13.29 8.05
C THR A 65 0.51 13.10 9.56
N LEU A 66 0.24 11.87 10.01
CA LEU A 66 0.15 11.52 11.43
C LEU A 66 1.50 11.74 12.13
N TYR A 67 2.60 11.29 11.52
CA TYR A 67 3.95 11.44 12.07
C TYR A 67 4.34 12.91 12.20
N TYR A 68 4.03 13.74 11.20
CA TYR A 68 4.28 15.18 11.24
C TYR A 68 3.47 15.87 12.32
N LEU A 69 2.18 15.53 12.46
CA LEU A 69 1.33 16.07 13.52
C LEU A 69 1.83 15.67 14.92
N TRP A 70 2.22 14.41 15.09
CA TRP A 70 2.72 13.89 16.36
C TRP A 70 4.08 14.50 16.72
N LYS A 71 5.00 14.60 15.76
CA LYS A 71 6.30 15.25 15.94
C LYS A 71 6.15 16.76 16.21
N GLY A 72 5.21 17.43 15.54
CA GLY A 72 4.89 18.83 15.80
C GLY A 72 4.35 19.09 17.21
N ARG A 73 3.58 18.15 17.77
CA ARG A 73 3.18 18.19 19.19
C ARG A 73 4.33 17.86 20.13
N ALA A 74 5.17 16.88 19.79
CA ALA A 74 6.35 16.52 20.59
C ALA A 74 7.37 17.67 20.70
N LEU A 75 7.58 18.44 19.62
CA LEU A 75 8.46 19.61 19.62
C LEU A 75 7.88 20.82 20.35
N ARG A 76 6.55 20.89 20.55
CA ARG A 76 5.88 21.91 21.36
C ARG A 76 5.94 21.64 22.88
N HIS A 77 6.38 20.46 23.29
CA HIS A 77 6.52 20.06 24.69
C HIS A 77 7.95 20.03 25.21
N LEU A 78 8.93 20.57 24.46
CA LEU A 78 10.24 20.87 25.01
C LEU A 78 10.19 22.26 25.68
N PRO A 79 10.39 22.35 27.01
CA PRO A 79 10.50 23.63 27.71
C PRO A 79 11.73 24.43 27.27
#